data_AF-A0A7J4PT58-F1
#
_entry.id   AF-A0A7J4PT58-F1
#
_cell.length_a   1.000
_cell.length_b   1.000
_cell.length_c   1.000
_cell.angle_alpha   90.00
_cell.angle_beta   90.00
_cell.angle_gamma   90.00
#
_symmetry.space_group_name_H-M   'P 1'
#
loop_
_entity.id
_entity.type
_entity.pdbx_description
1 polymer ?
#
loop_
_entity_poly.entity_id
_entity_poly.type
_entity_poly.pdbx_seq_one_letter_code
_entity_poly.pdbx_strand_id
1 'polypeptide(L)'
;MRNYGRLLSGLGMLLVIAAALVGGAYAGCSSCTNTKSEGTWMGPSSLGLSSYEATSSVEKTSENGADQAADLSQASSVITARALFEDQEGDSKRVMAYVGVPGDESYIEGSIHLPLDQVFNEDGSVKSPAEIAALFGAAGISENDPLVIYGDSFVNGYDTFAFWVMKYMGHKDVVLLEGTKGGREAAGLKFVATPTPKAPETYNPDPNLDLLASNDQLESAQVVDARSPAEYAAGHLEGAVNIDYS
;
A
#
# COMPACT_ATOMS: atom_id res chain seq x y z
N MET A 1 52.20 1.49 12.74
CA MET A 1 51.18 2.18 11.95
C MET A 1 50.54 1.20 10.97
N ARG A 2 49.33 0.70 11.28
CA ARG A 2 48.39 0.12 10.30
C ARG A 2 46.98 0.42 10.83
N ASN A 3 46.32 1.36 10.19
CA ASN A 3 44.93 1.75 10.44
C ASN A 3 44.02 0.70 9.79
N TYR A 4 43.07 0.14 10.53
CA TYR A 4 41.90 -0.53 9.98
C TYR A 4 40.69 0.40 10.14
N GLY A 5 40.27 0.98 9.02
CA GLY A 5 39.06 1.78 8.91
C GLY A 5 37.82 0.89 8.80
N ARG A 6 36.79 1.30 9.54
CA ARG A 6 35.35 1.08 9.38
C ARG A 6 34.90 0.24 8.18
N LEU A 7 34.20 -0.85 8.47
CA LEU A 7 33.19 -1.46 7.60
C LEU A 7 32.06 -1.97 8.49
N LEU A 8 30.85 -1.46 8.26
CA LEU A 8 29.56 -2.17 8.24
C LEU A 8 28.47 -1.10 8.10
N SER A 9 28.25 -0.74 6.85
CA SER A 9 27.16 0.07 6.34
C SER A 9 25.89 -0.78 6.21
N GLY A 10 24.79 -0.18 6.67
CA GLY A 10 23.36 -0.47 6.43
C GLY A 10 22.95 -1.77 5.74
N LEU A 11 22.24 -2.63 6.48
CA LEU A 11 21.19 -3.46 5.89
C LEU A 11 20.06 -2.52 5.44
N GLY A 12 19.98 -2.24 4.15
CA GLY A 12 18.76 -1.74 3.53
C GLY A 12 17.84 -2.91 3.26
N MET A 13 16.68 -2.95 3.93
CA MET A 13 15.62 -3.91 3.62
C MET A 13 14.91 -3.43 2.35
N LEU A 14 15.23 -4.04 1.22
CA LEU A 14 14.60 -3.76 -0.07
C LEU A 14 13.44 -4.73 -0.26
N LEU A 15 12.21 -4.22 -0.28
CA LEU A 15 11.02 -5.03 -0.58
C LEU A 15 10.94 -5.27 -2.09
N VAL A 16 11.02 -6.52 -2.51
CA VAL A 16 10.91 -6.93 -3.92
C VAL A 16 9.49 -7.44 -4.16
N ILE A 17 8.67 -6.72 -4.92
CA ILE A 17 7.39 -7.23 -5.41
C ILE A 17 7.64 -7.87 -6.77
N ALA A 18 7.79 -9.20 -6.81
CA ALA A 18 7.83 -9.96 -8.05
C ALA A 18 6.40 -10.36 -8.45
N ALA A 19 5.85 -9.71 -9.48
CA ALA A 19 4.61 -10.17 -10.12
C ALA A 19 4.92 -11.48 -10.88
N ALA A 20 4.39 -12.59 -10.40
CA ALA A 20 4.58 -13.89 -11.02
C ALA A 20 3.82 -13.97 -12.35
N LEU A 21 4.55 -14.02 -13.46
CA LEU A 21 4.03 -14.39 -14.77
C LEU A 21 3.69 -15.88 -14.77
N VAL A 22 2.40 -16.22 -14.67
CA VAL A 22 1.93 -17.56 -15.00
C VAL A 22 1.26 -17.54 -16.35
N GLY A 23 2.04 -17.83 -17.40
CA GLY A 23 1.54 -18.28 -18.69
C GLY A 23 0.99 -19.70 -18.56
N GLY A 24 -0.27 -19.84 -18.16
CA GLY A 24 -0.99 -21.11 -18.16
C GLY A 24 -1.53 -21.41 -19.56
N ALA A 25 -0.97 -22.41 -20.23
CA ALA A 25 -1.48 -22.91 -21.50
C ALA A 25 -2.91 -23.47 -21.35
N TYR A 26 -3.84 -22.95 -22.17
CA TYR A 26 -5.21 -23.44 -22.27
C TYR A 26 -5.25 -24.82 -22.94
N ALA A 27 -5.65 -25.85 -22.18
CA ALA A 27 -6.22 -27.07 -22.75
C ALA A 27 -7.71 -26.82 -23.01
N GLY A 28 -8.09 -26.80 -24.29
CA GLY A 28 -9.45 -26.51 -24.72
C GLY A 28 -10.47 -27.56 -24.31
N CYS A 29 -11.66 -27.10 -23.93
CA CYS A 29 -12.88 -27.86 -24.07
C CYS A 29 -13.91 -27.03 -24.83
N SER A 30 -14.32 -27.56 -25.97
CA SER A 30 -15.25 -26.96 -26.91
C SER A 30 -16.68 -27.12 -26.42
N SER A 31 -17.30 -26.04 -25.95
CA SER A 31 -18.71 -25.68 -26.19
C SER A 31 -19.18 -24.66 -25.14
N CYS A 32 -19.44 -23.43 -25.58
CA CYS A 32 -20.58 -22.54 -25.23
C CYS A 32 -20.24 -21.07 -25.50
N THR A 33 -20.76 -20.59 -26.64
CA THR A 33 -21.24 -19.23 -26.97
C THR A 33 -20.58 -17.98 -26.35
N ASN A 34 -19.80 -17.30 -27.20
CA ASN A 34 -19.79 -15.86 -27.52
C ASN A 34 -20.46 -14.87 -26.53
N THR A 35 -19.66 -14.20 -25.71
CA THR A 35 -19.83 -12.79 -25.33
C THR A 35 -18.45 -12.13 -25.26
N LYS A 36 -18.33 -10.92 -25.83
CA LYS A 36 -17.11 -10.10 -25.77
C LYS A 36 -16.81 -9.77 -24.30
N SER A 37 -15.64 -10.17 -23.80
CA SER A 37 -15.17 -9.78 -22.48
C SER A 37 -14.35 -8.49 -22.60
N GLU A 38 -14.95 -7.37 -22.20
CA GLU A 38 -14.19 -6.21 -21.74
C GLU A 38 -13.51 -6.61 -20.42
N GLY A 39 -12.23 -6.27 -20.26
CA GLY A 39 -11.41 -6.66 -19.12
C GLY A 39 -11.82 -5.93 -17.84
N THR A 40 -12.86 -6.42 -17.18
CA THR A 40 -13.28 -5.96 -15.86
C THR A 40 -12.56 -6.78 -14.79
N TRP A 41 -11.66 -6.15 -14.04
CA TRP A 41 -10.98 -6.77 -12.89
C TRP A 41 -12.00 -7.02 -11.77
N MET A 42 -12.30 -8.30 -11.48
CA MET A 42 -13.36 -8.72 -10.56
C MET A 42 -12.84 -9.04 -9.14
N GLY A 43 -12.07 -8.14 -8.54
CA GLY A 43 -11.77 -8.16 -7.10
C GLY A 43 -11.18 -9.48 -6.54
N PRO A 44 -11.28 -9.71 -5.20
CA PRO A 44 -10.46 -10.68 -4.45
C PRO A 44 -10.74 -12.16 -4.77
N SER A 45 -11.80 -12.47 -5.51
CA SER A 45 -12.12 -13.84 -5.97
C SER A 45 -11.07 -14.38 -6.96
N SER A 46 -10.30 -13.48 -7.61
CA SER A 46 -9.18 -13.86 -8.49
C SER A 46 -7.94 -14.38 -7.74
N LEU A 47 -7.90 -14.19 -6.41
CA LEU A 47 -6.78 -14.55 -5.54
C LEU A 47 -7.14 -15.64 -4.51
N GLY A 48 -8.32 -16.27 -4.61
CA GLY A 48 -8.69 -17.41 -3.76
C GLY A 48 -8.88 -17.09 -2.26
N LEU A 49 -9.07 -15.83 -1.88
CA LEU A 49 -9.24 -15.43 -0.48
C LEU A 49 -10.68 -15.68 0.02
N SER A 50 -10.80 -16.45 1.12
CA SER A 50 -12.04 -16.63 1.88
C SER A 50 -12.05 -15.68 3.08
N SER A 51 -13.13 -14.92 3.25
CA SER A 51 -13.33 -14.01 4.38
C SER A 51 -13.45 -14.77 5.70
N TYR A 52 -12.57 -14.50 6.67
CA TYR A 52 -12.70 -14.97 8.04
C TYR A 52 -13.26 -13.87 8.94
N GLU A 53 -14.25 -14.20 9.77
CA GLU A 53 -14.77 -13.33 10.84
C GLU A 53 -13.86 -13.45 12.07
N ALA A 54 -13.35 -12.32 12.57
CA ALA A 54 -12.57 -12.28 13.79
C ALA A 54 -13.48 -12.33 15.03
N THR A 55 -13.33 -13.37 15.86
CA THR A 55 -13.93 -13.41 17.20
C THR A 55 -12.95 -12.84 18.23
N SER A 56 -13.39 -11.85 19.01
CA SER A 56 -12.59 -11.24 20.08
C SER A 56 -12.75 -12.02 21.38
N SER A 57 -11.64 -12.37 22.03
CA SER A 57 -11.64 -12.58 23.49
C SER A 57 -10.41 -11.90 24.10
N VAL A 58 -10.71 -10.92 24.95
CA VAL A 58 -9.79 -10.13 25.75
C VAL A 58 -9.36 -10.94 26.97
N GLU A 59 -8.06 -11.07 27.21
CA GLU A 59 -7.53 -11.28 28.56
C GLU A 59 -6.40 -10.28 28.85
N LYS A 60 -6.50 -9.69 30.03
CA LYS A 60 -5.69 -8.59 30.55
C LYS A 60 -4.72 -9.16 31.56
N THR A 61 -3.42 -8.96 31.35
CA THR A 61 -2.42 -9.04 32.44
C THR A 61 -1.47 -7.85 32.33
N SER A 62 -1.29 -7.17 33.45
CA SER A 62 -0.41 -6.01 33.61
C SER A 62 0.95 -6.48 34.10
N GLU A 63 2.03 -5.87 33.62
CA GLU A 63 3.26 -5.80 34.39
C GLU A 63 4.06 -4.54 34.02
N ASN A 64 4.53 -3.86 35.07
CA ASN A 64 5.31 -2.63 35.02
C ASN A 64 6.76 -2.96 34.64
N GLY A 65 7.32 -2.19 33.71
CA GLY A 65 8.76 -2.17 33.43
C GLY A 65 9.11 -0.87 32.73
N ALA A 66 9.49 0.14 33.52
CA ALA A 66 10.10 1.35 33.01
C ALA A 66 11.54 1.02 32.63
N ASP A 67 11.90 1.16 31.35
CA ASP A 67 13.27 1.48 30.94
C ASP A 67 13.31 1.98 29.48
N GLN A 68 13.93 3.15 29.32
CA GLN A 68 14.55 3.67 28.08
C GLN A 68 13.61 3.87 26.88
N ALA A 69 12.80 4.93 26.91
CA ALA A 69 12.27 5.53 25.70
C ALA A 69 13.42 6.15 24.90
N ALA A 70 13.93 5.43 23.91
CA ALA A 70 14.75 6.01 22.87
C ALA A 70 13.90 7.08 22.16
N ASP A 71 14.45 8.29 22.08
CA ASP A 71 13.97 9.40 21.27
C ASP A 71 13.90 8.98 19.80
N LEU A 72 12.73 8.47 19.39
CA LEU A 72 12.36 8.18 18.02
C LEU A 72 11.67 9.41 17.44
N SER A 73 12.39 10.51 17.28
CA SER A 73 11.96 11.68 16.49
C SER A 73 11.99 11.43 14.96
N GLN A 74 11.93 10.16 14.55
CA GLN A 74 11.57 9.79 13.18
C GLN A 74 10.09 10.18 12.99
N ALA A 75 9.80 11.09 12.06
CA ALA A 75 8.42 11.37 11.66
C ALA A 75 7.73 10.04 11.33
N SER A 76 6.79 9.63 12.18
CA SER A 76 6.10 8.36 12.02
C SER A 76 5.43 8.31 10.65
N SER A 77 5.66 7.24 9.88
CA SER A 77 4.96 7.00 8.61
C SER A 77 3.49 6.60 8.81
N VAL A 78 3.03 6.58 10.06
CA VAL A 78 1.68 6.21 10.49
C VAL A 78 1.12 7.29 11.41
N ILE A 79 -0.15 7.65 11.22
CA ILE A 79 -0.92 8.54 12.07
C ILE A 79 -2.15 7.80 12.64
N THR A 80 -2.47 8.02 13.90
CA THR A 80 -3.68 7.45 14.52
C THR A 80 -4.90 8.30 14.19
N ALA A 81 -6.09 7.69 14.21
CA ALA A 81 -7.34 8.42 13.98
C ALA A 81 -7.56 9.59 14.93
N ARG A 82 -7.14 9.44 16.20
CA ARG A 82 -7.21 10.50 17.20
C ARG A 82 -6.27 11.66 16.87
N ALA A 83 -5.02 11.36 16.55
CA ALA A 83 -4.05 12.39 16.16
C ALA A 83 -4.50 13.12 14.89
N LEU A 84 -5.05 12.39 13.90
CA LEU A 84 -5.59 12.99 12.69
C LEU A 84 -6.77 13.93 12.99
N PHE A 85 -7.67 13.53 13.88
CA PHE A 85 -8.81 14.36 14.27
C PHE A 85 -8.35 15.68 14.93
N GLU A 86 -7.36 15.61 15.82
CA GLU A 86 -6.77 16.78 16.47
C GLU A 86 -6.03 17.68 15.44
N ASP A 87 -5.33 17.09 14.47
CA ASP A 87 -4.66 17.82 13.38
C ASP A 87 -5.65 18.54 12.43
N GLN A 88 -6.85 17.99 12.23
CA GLN A 88 -7.89 18.58 11.37
C GLN A 88 -8.47 19.89 11.92
N GLU A 89 -8.29 20.18 13.22
CA GLU A 89 -8.73 21.43 13.85
C GLU A 89 -7.67 22.55 13.79
N GLY A 90 -6.45 22.25 13.31
CA GLY A 90 -5.34 23.20 13.17
C GLY A 90 -5.20 23.82 11.77
N ASP A 91 -4.18 24.68 11.59
CA ASP A 91 -3.90 25.40 10.33
C ASP A 91 -3.35 24.50 9.20
N SER A 92 -2.91 23.27 9.49
CA SER A 92 -2.26 22.35 8.54
C SER A 92 -3.14 21.15 8.21
N LYS A 93 -4.21 21.39 7.46
CA LYS A 93 -5.18 20.34 7.10
C LYS A 93 -4.55 19.34 6.13
N ARG A 94 -4.35 18.10 6.59
CA ARG A 94 -3.96 16.97 5.75
C ARG A 94 -5.07 16.55 4.79
N VAL A 95 -4.69 16.09 3.60
CA VAL A 95 -5.61 15.60 2.57
C VAL A 95 -5.76 14.08 2.73
N MET A 96 -6.97 13.65 3.08
CA MET A 96 -7.28 12.22 3.23
C MET A 96 -7.49 11.60 1.85
N ALA A 97 -6.79 10.51 1.56
CA ALA A 97 -6.82 9.81 0.30
C ALA A 97 -7.27 8.36 0.53
N TYR A 98 -8.49 8.06 0.11
CA TYR A 98 -9.04 6.71 0.17
C TYR A 98 -8.45 5.83 -0.92
N VAL A 99 -8.11 4.60 -0.55
CA VAL A 99 -7.76 3.52 -1.47
C VAL A 99 -8.72 2.34 -1.27
N GLY A 100 -9.21 1.79 -2.37
CA GLY A 100 -10.10 0.63 -2.35
C GLY A 100 -11.26 0.75 -3.33
N VAL A 101 -12.12 -0.26 -3.30
CA VAL A 101 -13.34 -0.28 -4.10
C VAL A 101 -14.44 0.46 -3.33
N PRO A 102 -14.97 1.58 -3.85
CA PRO A 102 -15.92 2.39 -3.11
C PRO A 102 -17.25 1.67 -2.87
N GLY A 103 -17.75 1.78 -1.64
CA GLY A 103 -19.09 1.43 -1.21
C GLY A 103 -19.80 2.62 -0.52
N ASP A 104 -20.97 2.36 0.06
CA ASP A 104 -21.89 3.40 0.55
C ASP A 104 -21.33 4.25 1.71
N GLU A 105 -20.22 3.85 2.34
CA GLU A 105 -19.59 4.54 3.47
C GLU A 105 -18.06 4.31 3.49
N SER A 106 -17.42 4.40 2.33
CA SER A 106 -15.97 4.20 2.20
C SER A 106 -15.15 5.46 2.51
N TYR A 107 -15.71 6.64 2.26
CA TYR A 107 -14.95 7.89 2.34
C TYR A 107 -15.09 8.54 3.69
N ILE A 108 -13.99 8.89 4.36
CA ILE A 108 -14.02 9.88 5.43
C ILE A 108 -14.41 11.22 4.79
N GLU A 109 -15.30 11.97 5.41
CA GLU A 109 -15.78 13.27 4.91
C GLU A 109 -14.59 14.19 4.54
N GLY A 110 -14.58 14.71 3.31
CA GLY A 110 -13.46 15.51 2.79
C GLY A 110 -12.37 14.73 2.07
N SER A 111 -12.44 13.39 2.03
CA SER A 111 -11.43 12.57 1.37
C SER A 111 -11.55 12.61 -0.15
N ILE A 112 -10.40 12.54 -0.82
CA ILE A 112 -10.31 12.25 -2.25
C ILE A 112 -10.22 10.74 -2.49
N HIS A 113 -10.45 10.33 -3.73
CA HIS A 113 -10.17 8.96 -4.17
C HIS A 113 -8.79 8.92 -4.84
N LEU A 114 -7.91 8.02 -4.40
CA LEU A 114 -6.63 7.78 -5.05
C LEU A 114 -6.82 6.69 -6.13
N PRO A 115 -6.58 6.97 -7.43
CA PRO A 115 -6.84 6.03 -8.53
C PRO A 115 -5.75 4.93 -8.61
N LEU A 116 -5.58 4.18 -7.53
CA LEU A 116 -4.54 3.15 -7.39
C LEU A 116 -4.80 1.95 -8.30
N ASP A 117 -6.07 1.65 -8.59
CA ASP A 117 -6.48 0.59 -9.52
C ASP A 117 -5.95 0.82 -10.95
N GLN A 118 -5.66 2.08 -11.30
CA GLN A 118 -5.22 2.47 -12.63
C GLN A 118 -3.70 2.57 -12.78
N VAL A 119 -2.91 2.28 -11.74
CA VAL A 119 -1.43 2.39 -11.80
C VAL A 119 -0.75 1.23 -12.50
N PHE A 120 -1.50 0.19 -12.85
CA PHE A 120 -1.01 -0.98 -13.59
C PHE A 120 -1.40 -0.94 -15.06
N ASN A 121 -0.54 -1.52 -15.89
CA ASN A 121 -0.82 -1.88 -17.28
C ASN A 121 -1.68 -3.16 -17.33
N GLU A 122 -2.27 -3.44 -18.49
CA GLU A 122 -3.06 -4.67 -18.71
C GLU A 122 -2.25 -5.96 -18.50
N ASP A 123 -0.93 -5.90 -18.68
CA ASP A 123 -0.01 -7.01 -18.46
C ASP A 123 0.43 -7.18 -16.99
N GLY A 124 -0.09 -6.34 -16.08
CA GLY A 124 0.22 -6.35 -14.65
C GLY A 124 1.49 -5.60 -14.26
N SER A 125 2.24 -5.04 -15.22
CA SER A 125 3.38 -4.16 -14.90
C SER A 125 2.92 -2.79 -14.38
N VAL A 126 3.75 -2.11 -13.59
CA VAL A 126 3.46 -0.76 -13.12
C VAL A 126 3.66 0.24 -14.28
N LYS A 127 2.74 1.20 -14.42
CA LYS A 127 2.82 2.28 -15.41
C LYS A 127 4.06 3.16 -15.21
N SER A 128 4.46 3.88 -16.25
CA SER A 128 5.57 4.82 -16.13
C SER A 128 5.26 5.95 -15.14
N PRO A 129 6.27 6.58 -14.51
CA PRO A 129 6.05 7.72 -13.62
C PRO A 129 5.25 8.86 -14.28
N ALA A 130 5.43 9.10 -15.59
CA ALA A 130 4.68 10.13 -16.30
C ALA A 130 3.18 9.80 -16.40
N GLU A 131 2.83 8.53 -16.63
CA GLU A 131 1.43 8.09 -16.68
C GLU A 131 0.79 8.11 -15.29
N ILE A 132 1.50 7.67 -14.25
CA ILE A 132 1.01 7.76 -12.87
C ILE A 132 0.82 9.22 -12.45
N ALA A 133 1.75 10.11 -12.80
CA ALA A 133 1.63 11.54 -12.55
C ALA A 133 0.39 12.14 -13.23
N ALA A 134 0.07 11.72 -14.47
CA ALA A 134 -1.14 12.15 -15.15
C ALA A 134 -2.41 11.68 -14.44
N LEU A 135 -2.44 10.43 -13.91
CA LEU A 135 -3.56 9.91 -13.12
C LEU A 135 -3.77 10.70 -11.83
N PHE A 136 -2.70 10.95 -11.07
CA PHE A 136 -2.76 11.70 -9.82
C PHE A 136 -3.13 13.18 -10.05
N GLY A 137 -2.55 13.80 -11.07
CA GLY A 137 -2.91 15.16 -11.49
C GLY A 137 -4.38 15.28 -11.90
N ALA A 138 -4.91 14.30 -12.65
CA ALA A 138 -6.33 14.26 -13.01
C ALA A 138 -7.26 14.13 -11.78
N ALA A 139 -6.80 13.46 -10.72
CA ALA A 139 -7.48 13.39 -9.43
C ALA A 139 -7.32 14.65 -8.56
N GLY A 140 -6.57 15.66 -9.02
CA GLY A 140 -6.31 16.90 -8.31
C GLY A 140 -5.31 16.75 -7.17
N ILE A 141 -4.39 15.79 -7.27
CA ILE A 141 -3.30 15.56 -6.31
C ILE A 141 -2.05 16.31 -6.80
N SER A 142 -1.43 17.09 -5.92
CA SER A 142 -0.10 17.66 -6.12
C SER A 142 0.96 16.85 -5.35
N GLU A 143 2.21 16.83 -5.82
CA GLU A 143 3.35 16.24 -5.11
C GLU A 143 3.65 16.86 -3.74
N ASN A 144 3.06 18.03 -3.45
CA ASN A 144 3.20 18.76 -2.19
C ASN A 144 2.00 18.60 -1.25
N ASP A 145 0.95 17.88 -1.66
CA ASP A 145 -0.20 17.63 -0.80
C ASP A 145 0.23 16.82 0.44
N PRO A 146 -0.11 17.23 1.67
CA PRO A 146 0.17 16.45 2.87
C PRO A 146 -0.84 15.29 2.99
N LEU A 147 -0.52 14.14 2.41
CA LEU A 147 -1.45 13.02 2.23
C LEU A 147 -1.57 12.11 3.47
N VAL A 148 -2.79 11.66 3.72
CA VAL A 148 -3.11 10.58 4.68
C VAL A 148 -3.82 9.47 3.92
N ILE A 149 -3.12 8.36 3.69
CA ILE A 149 -3.63 7.21 2.94
C ILE A 149 -4.39 6.29 3.88
N TYR A 150 -5.57 5.82 3.44
CA TYR A 150 -6.33 4.84 4.19
C TYR A 150 -7.21 3.98 3.27
N GLY A 151 -7.42 2.73 3.65
CA GLY A 151 -8.42 1.86 3.03
C GLY A 151 -9.39 1.26 4.04
N ASP A 152 -10.21 0.32 3.56
CA ASP A 152 -11.20 -0.39 4.37
C ASP A 152 -10.58 -1.41 5.32
N SER A 153 -9.45 -2.01 4.91
CA SER A 153 -8.70 -2.98 5.70
C SER A 153 -7.21 -2.83 5.45
N PHE A 154 -6.47 -2.54 6.52
CA PHE A 154 -5.01 -2.49 6.52
C PHE A 154 -4.39 -3.86 6.20
N VAL A 155 -5.12 -4.95 6.48
CA VAL A 155 -4.66 -6.34 6.28
C VAL A 155 -4.54 -6.69 4.80
N ASN A 156 -5.25 -5.97 3.92
CA ASN A 156 -5.30 -6.31 2.50
C ASN A 156 -4.13 -5.72 1.70
N GLY A 157 -3.25 -4.93 2.34
CA GLY A 157 -2.02 -4.40 1.74
C GLY A 157 -2.19 -3.27 0.72
N TYR A 158 -3.40 -2.85 0.38
CA TYR A 158 -3.65 -1.81 -0.63
C TYR A 158 -3.16 -0.42 -0.19
N ASP A 159 -3.35 -0.07 1.08
CA ASP A 159 -2.90 1.20 1.66
C ASP A 159 -1.38 1.25 1.78
N THR A 160 -0.74 0.17 2.22
CA THR A 160 0.73 0.07 2.24
C THR A 160 1.33 0.08 0.83
N PHE A 161 0.69 -0.57 -0.15
CA PHE A 161 1.10 -0.46 -1.56
C PHE A 161 0.93 0.96 -2.09
N ALA A 162 -0.19 1.63 -1.82
CA ALA A 162 -0.38 3.02 -2.20
C ALA A 162 0.68 3.94 -1.58
N PHE A 163 0.98 3.76 -0.29
CA PHE A 163 2.07 4.47 0.38
C PHE A 163 3.40 4.24 -0.33
N TRP A 164 3.73 3.00 -0.69
CA TRP A 164 4.92 2.68 -1.45
C TRP A 164 4.93 3.38 -2.82
N VAL A 165 3.81 3.39 -3.56
CA VAL A 165 3.68 4.11 -4.84
C VAL A 165 3.92 5.61 -4.65
N MET A 166 3.36 6.22 -3.61
CA MET A 166 3.61 7.65 -3.33
C MET A 166 5.08 7.91 -3.04
N LYS A 167 5.76 7.06 -2.25
CA LYS A 167 7.21 7.17 -2.01
C LYS A 167 8.02 6.93 -3.27
N TYR A 168 7.65 5.96 -4.09
CA TYR A 168 8.25 5.71 -5.40
C TYR A 168 8.11 6.92 -6.31
N MET A 169 7.00 7.65 -6.27
CA MET A 169 6.75 8.86 -7.04
C MET A 169 7.43 10.12 -6.48
N GLY A 170 8.19 10.01 -5.38
CA GLY A 170 8.91 11.12 -4.76
C GLY A 170 8.09 11.95 -3.75
N HIS A 171 6.91 11.48 -3.38
CA HIS A 171 6.00 12.22 -2.50
C HIS A 171 6.52 12.25 -1.06
N LYS A 172 6.74 13.45 -0.53
CA LYS A 172 7.46 13.65 0.74
C LYS A 172 6.55 13.47 1.96
N ASP A 173 5.46 14.23 2.01
CA ASP A 173 4.53 14.26 3.12
C ASP A 173 3.35 13.31 2.88
N VAL A 174 3.58 12.03 3.18
CA VAL A 174 2.57 10.98 3.10
C VAL A 174 2.69 10.08 4.31
N VAL A 175 1.56 9.78 4.93
CA VAL A 175 1.42 8.89 6.09
C VAL A 175 0.24 7.94 5.91
N LEU A 176 0.25 6.82 6.63
CA LEU A 176 -0.86 5.85 6.68
C LEU A 176 -1.76 6.13 7.88
N LEU A 177 -3.08 6.08 7.68
CA LEU A 177 -4.05 6.15 8.77
C LEU A 177 -4.28 4.77 9.38
N GLU A 178 -3.88 4.61 10.63
CA GLU A 178 -4.09 3.37 11.38
C GLU A 178 -5.56 3.17 11.78
N GLY A 179 -5.92 1.91 12.02
CA GLY A 179 -7.15 1.52 12.70
C GLY A 179 -8.28 1.12 11.75
N THR A 180 -9.31 0.51 12.34
CA THR A 180 -10.51 0.07 11.62
C THR A 180 -11.46 1.24 11.39
N LYS A 181 -12.42 1.09 10.46
CA LYS A 181 -13.52 2.06 10.28
C LYS A 181 -14.20 2.40 11.61
N GLY A 182 -14.58 1.39 12.40
CA GLY A 182 -15.22 1.62 13.70
C GLY A 182 -14.35 2.39 14.70
N GLY A 183 -13.02 2.18 14.68
CA GLY A 183 -12.09 2.98 15.47
C GLY A 183 -12.00 4.43 15.02
N ARG A 184 -12.06 4.67 13.71
CA ARG A 184 -12.08 6.02 13.10
C ARG A 184 -13.38 6.75 13.42
N GLU A 185 -14.52 6.07 13.35
CA GLU A 185 -15.82 6.61 13.75
C GLU A 185 -15.87 6.96 15.25
N ALA A 186 -15.32 6.08 16.09
CA ALA A 186 -15.21 6.33 17.54
C ALA A 186 -14.31 7.54 17.87
N ALA A 187 -13.34 7.85 17.01
CA ALA A 187 -12.51 9.05 17.10
C ALA A 187 -13.22 10.32 16.56
N GLY A 188 -14.44 10.21 16.02
CA GLY A 188 -15.23 11.33 15.52
C GLY A 188 -15.15 11.57 14.01
N LEU A 189 -14.45 10.72 13.26
CA LEU A 189 -14.39 10.82 11.79
C LEU A 189 -15.70 10.32 11.18
N LYS A 190 -16.32 11.14 10.32
CA LYS A 190 -17.57 10.81 9.65
C LYS A 190 -17.31 10.17 8.30
N PHE A 191 -18.13 9.20 7.91
CA PHE A 191 -18.06 8.55 6.60
C PHE A 191 -19.20 8.97 5.67
N VAL A 192 -18.90 9.02 4.37
CA VAL A 192 -19.80 9.42 3.28
C VAL A 192 -19.61 8.49 2.07
N ALA A 193 -20.61 8.45 1.18
CA ALA A 193 -20.62 7.56 0.01
C ALA A 193 -19.75 8.03 -1.16
N THR A 194 -19.47 9.34 -1.24
CA THR A 194 -18.80 9.93 -2.41
C THR A 194 -17.54 10.68 -2.01
N PRO A 195 -16.46 10.60 -2.81
CA PRO A 195 -15.27 11.39 -2.56
C PRO A 195 -15.55 12.88 -2.77
N THR A 196 -14.69 13.71 -2.21
CA THR A 196 -14.63 15.14 -2.48
C THR A 196 -13.96 15.38 -3.82
N PRO A 197 -14.65 15.98 -4.81
CA PRO A 197 -14.01 16.31 -6.08
C PRO A 197 -12.94 17.38 -5.90
N LYS A 198 -11.76 17.18 -6.47
CA LYS A 198 -10.74 18.24 -6.66
C LYS A 198 -10.63 18.57 -8.14
N ALA A 199 -10.35 19.84 -8.46
CA ALA A 199 -10.01 20.22 -9.82
C ALA A 199 -8.68 19.56 -10.21
N PRO A 200 -8.49 19.15 -11.47
CA PRO A 200 -7.22 18.62 -11.93
C PRO A 200 -6.06 19.58 -11.66
N GLU A 201 -4.91 19.02 -11.31
CA GLU A 201 -3.66 19.73 -11.02
C GLU A 201 -2.50 19.07 -11.75
N THR A 202 -1.34 19.74 -11.79
CA THR A 202 -0.11 19.12 -12.27
C THR A 202 0.57 18.40 -11.12
N TYR A 203 0.82 17.09 -11.29
CA TYR A 203 1.67 16.33 -10.39
C TYR A 203 3.08 16.28 -10.99
N ASN A 204 4.08 16.78 -10.26
CA ASN A 204 5.49 16.72 -10.69
C ASN A 204 6.20 15.54 -10.01
N PRO A 205 6.42 14.40 -10.70
CA PRO A 205 7.05 13.24 -10.08
C PRO A 205 8.57 13.41 -9.94
N ASP A 206 9.11 12.88 -8.84
CA ASP A 206 10.56 12.73 -8.61
C ASP A 206 10.84 11.25 -8.26
N PRO A 207 10.83 10.36 -9.27
CA PRO A 207 10.74 8.94 -9.00
C PRO A 207 12.00 8.39 -8.31
N ASN A 208 11.82 7.72 -7.18
CA ASN A 208 12.89 7.06 -6.44
C ASN A 208 13.09 5.62 -6.94
N LEU A 209 13.99 5.47 -7.91
CA LEU A 209 14.28 4.18 -8.53
C LEU A 209 14.96 3.18 -7.58
N ASP A 210 15.53 3.64 -6.46
CA ASP A 210 16.12 2.75 -5.45
C ASP A 210 15.06 1.93 -4.71
N LEU A 211 13.77 2.25 -4.86
CA LEU A 211 12.66 1.45 -4.32
C LEU A 211 12.26 0.29 -5.25
N LEU A 212 12.79 0.24 -6.47
CA LEU A 212 12.60 -0.85 -7.41
C LEU A 212 13.82 -1.78 -7.42
N ALA A 213 13.56 -3.08 -7.48
CA ALA A 213 14.58 -4.08 -7.74
C ALA A 213 14.51 -4.54 -9.19
N SER A 214 15.65 -4.55 -9.86
CA SER A 214 15.84 -5.12 -11.19
C SER A 214 16.40 -6.54 -11.10
N ASN A 215 16.23 -7.34 -12.16
CA ASN A 215 16.59 -8.75 -12.15
C ASN A 215 18.08 -9.00 -11.83
N ASP A 216 18.97 -8.11 -12.28
CA ASP A 216 20.41 -8.16 -12.01
C ASP A 216 20.75 -7.92 -10.54
N GLN A 217 19.90 -7.19 -9.80
CA GLN A 217 20.10 -6.96 -8.37
C GLN A 217 19.72 -8.18 -7.53
N LEU A 218 18.87 -9.08 -8.04
CA LEU A 218 18.35 -10.24 -7.29
C LEU A 218 19.45 -11.23 -6.89
N GLU A 219 20.50 -11.38 -7.70
CA GLU A 219 21.60 -12.32 -7.41
C GLU A 219 22.40 -11.96 -6.15
N SER A 220 22.32 -10.70 -5.72
CA SER A 220 23.10 -10.16 -4.59
C SER A 220 22.24 -9.82 -3.36
N ALA A 221 20.92 -9.98 -3.46
CA ALA A 221 19.97 -9.58 -2.44
C ALA A 221 19.35 -10.78 -1.71
N GLN A 222 18.96 -10.59 -0.45
CA GLN A 222 18.04 -11.51 0.19
C GLN A 222 16.63 -11.24 -0.35
N VAL A 223 16.08 -12.20 -1.09
CA VAL A 223 14.69 -12.15 -1.55
C VAL A 223 13.78 -12.66 -0.44
N VAL A 224 12.74 -11.90 -0.11
CA VAL A 224 11.65 -12.33 0.77
C VAL A 224 10.42 -12.54 -0.07
N ASP A 225 9.91 -13.77 -0.12
CA ASP A 225 8.68 -14.11 -0.80
C ASP A 225 7.52 -14.00 0.20
N ALA A 226 6.67 -12.99 0.00
CA ALA A 226 5.55 -12.71 0.88
C ALA A 226 4.30 -13.56 0.57
N ARG A 227 4.31 -14.36 -0.50
CA ARG A 227 3.14 -15.18 -0.88
C ARG A 227 2.88 -16.27 0.15
N SER A 228 1.70 -16.90 0.05
CA SER A 228 1.35 -18.01 0.94
C SER A 228 2.38 -19.15 0.86
N PRO A 229 2.57 -19.94 1.95
CA PRO A 229 3.47 -21.08 1.94
C PRO A 229 3.18 -22.09 0.82
N ALA A 230 1.92 -22.22 0.40
CA ALA A 230 1.52 -23.10 -0.70
C ALA A 230 2.03 -22.60 -2.06
N GLU A 231 1.91 -21.29 -2.34
CA GLU A 231 2.42 -20.69 -3.58
C GLU A 231 3.94 -20.70 -3.63
N TYR A 232 4.59 -20.41 -2.49
CA TYR A 232 6.03 -20.54 -2.35
C TYR A 232 6.48 -21.98 -2.63
N ALA A 233 5.82 -22.98 -2.04
CA ALA A 233 6.14 -24.39 -2.25
C ALA A 233 5.88 -24.86 -3.69
N ALA A 234 4.91 -24.26 -4.40
CA ALA A 234 4.65 -24.56 -5.81
C ALA A 234 5.76 -24.05 -6.74
N GLY A 235 6.50 -23.02 -6.33
CA GLY A 235 7.69 -22.52 -7.01
C GLY A 235 8.11 -21.14 -6.49
N HIS A 236 9.40 -20.95 -6.31
CA HIS A 236 10.00 -19.71 -5.81
C HIS A 236 11.40 -19.49 -6.41
N LEU A 237 11.92 -18.28 -6.25
CA LEU A 237 13.29 -17.93 -6.62
C LEU A 237 14.29 -18.66 -5.71
N GLU A 238 15.39 -19.15 -6.29
CA GLU A 238 16.44 -19.82 -5.52
C GLU A 238 17.02 -18.89 -4.45
N GLY A 239 17.13 -19.37 -3.21
CA GLY A 239 17.63 -18.58 -2.07
C GLY A 239 16.62 -17.61 -1.43
N ALA A 240 15.40 -17.51 -1.97
CA ALA A 240 14.34 -16.75 -1.33
C ALA A 240 13.95 -17.35 0.03
N VAL A 241 13.46 -16.50 0.94
CA VAL A 241 12.88 -16.93 2.23
C VAL A 241 11.41 -16.57 2.22
N ASN A 242 10.54 -17.51 2.61
CA ASN A 242 9.12 -17.24 2.72
C ASN A 242 8.78 -16.60 4.08
N ILE A 243 8.19 -15.41 4.03
CA ILE A 243 7.60 -14.73 5.19
C ILE A 243 6.23 -14.25 4.75
N ASP A 244 5.19 -15.03 5.07
CA ASP A 244 3.80 -14.70 4.74
C ASP A 244 3.43 -13.31 5.30
N TYR A 245 2.65 -12.54 4.52
CA TYR A 245 2.21 -11.21 4.90
C TYR A 245 1.08 -11.21 5.96
N SER A 246 0.43 -12.36 6.20
CA SER A 246 -0.70 -12.51 7.12
C SER A 246 -0.31 -12.64 8.60
#